data_AF-C3X9H1-F1
#
_entry.id   AF-C3X9H1-F1
#
_cell.length_a   1.000
_cell.length_b   1.000
_cell.length_c   1.000
_cell.angle_alpha   90.00
_cell.angle_beta   90.00
_cell.angle_gamma   90.00
#
_symmetry.space_group_name_H-M   'P 1'
#
loop_
_entity.id
_entity.type
_entity.pdbx_description
1 polymer ?
#
loop_
_entity_poly.entity_id
_entity_poly.type
_entity_poly.pdbx_seq_one_letter_code
_entity_poly.pdbx_strand_id
1 'polypeptide(L)'
;MLPGGVLKSGVNTIRFSYESYDGTGLFVKKAWLEIFSALDNSKWMLAINNFTLLSGISMPGTHDSAAFRKWYKSPYTCHDTSITEQLQGGIRVLDIRLKTKRSQVVTCHGDVGPNEFQPFNDVLDECHRFLTTNPSEAIVMILKVDDWADYRNDPSGGKKLIKNGLENFRSILYRGKSMPTMNEVRGKIVLLNRIDDSLDFGAPVSIPHNVAGTYLADSVNRQYRVYVQDKCELYSQDYTRSAAKTYKFNCFMDALRKRGNEGQWGEVYLNFASACFFKRFTVGRKQVDIPMFGIYIMDSFLNEIGKGSNLPRALGWLMFDYPFEKYYTTECGYVNVVDIVIGANTFSKGYGKRFRITDDREL
;
A
#
# COMPACT_ATOMS: atom_id res chain seq x y z
N MET A 1 19.11 -40.99 9.56
CA MET A 1 19.20 -39.94 8.53
C MET A 1 17.85 -39.82 7.83
N LEU A 2 17.13 -38.74 8.09
CA LEU A 2 16.17 -38.11 7.15
C LEU A 2 17.01 -37.47 6.01
N PRO A 3 16.52 -37.27 4.77
CA PRO A 3 15.22 -36.64 4.49
C PRO A 3 14.48 -37.07 3.21
N GLY A 4 13.16 -36.95 3.25
CA GLY A 4 12.25 -37.04 2.09
C GLY A 4 10.96 -36.29 2.38
N GLY A 5 11.08 -35.08 2.93
CA GLY A 5 9.96 -34.25 3.38
C GLY A 5 9.39 -33.40 2.26
N VAL A 6 8.56 -33.99 1.40
CA VAL A 6 7.56 -33.25 0.64
C VAL A 6 6.21 -33.91 0.92
N LEU A 7 5.35 -33.11 1.57
CA LEU A 7 3.91 -33.28 1.86
C LEU A 7 3.51 -34.03 3.13
N LYS A 8 3.07 -33.28 4.16
CA LYS A 8 1.73 -33.43 4.80
C LYS A 8 1.28 -32.16 5.56
N SER A 9 0.07 -31.69 5.24
CA SER A 9 -1.14 -31.62 6.12
C SER A 9 -2.38 -31.46 5.21
N GLY A 10 -3.36 -32.35 5.01
CA GLY A 10 -3.90 -33.53 5.72
C GLY A 10 -5.28 -33.18 6.32
N VAL A 11 -6.42 -33.13 5.62
CA VAL A 11 -7.22 -34.25 5.06
C VAL A 11 -8.14 -33.71 3.94
N ASN A 12 -7.73 -33.72 2.67
CA ASN A 12 -8.65 -33.46 1.57
C ASN A 12 -8.38 -34.47 0.44
N THR A 13 -9.34 -35.35 0.18
CA THR A 13 -9.38 -36.16 -1.04
C THR A 13 -10.16 -35.37 -2.08
N ILE A 14 -9.53 -34.99 -3.18
CA ILE A 14 -10.24 -34.45 -4.35
C ILE A 14 -10.62 -35.65 -5.22
N ARG A 15 -11.92 -35.99 -5.30
CA ARG A 15 -12.45 -36.99 -6.24
C ARG A 15 -13.22 -36.29 -7.34
N PHE A 16 -12.86 -36.58 -8.57
CA PHE A 16 -13.70 -36.32 -9.74
C PHE A 16 -14.36 -37.66 -10.12
N SER A 17 -15.68 -37.69 -10.15
CA SER A 17 -16.46 -38.84 -10.63
C SER A 17 -17.33 -38.41 -11.80
N TYR A 18 -17.26 -39.16 -12.90
CA TYR A 18 -18.09 -38.99 -14.09
C TYR A 18 -18.79 -40.31 -14.37
N GLU A 19 -20.11 -40.29 -14.41
CA GLU A 19 -20.94 -41.41 -14.84
C GLU A 19 -21.75 -40.96 -16.06
N SER A 20 -21.67 -41.71 -17.16
CA SER A 20 -22.51 -41.55 -18.35
C SER A 20 -23.27 -42.85 -18.59
N TYR A 21 -24.56 -42.70 -18.92
CA TYR A 21 -25.48 -43.79 -19.19
C TYR A 21 -25.82 -43.94 -20.68
N ASP A 22 -25.28 -43.07 -21.53
CA ASP A 22 -25.65 -42.91 -22.95
C ASP A 22 -24.46 -42.97 -23.91
N GLY A 23 -23.28 -43.38 -23.43
CA GLY A 23 -22.07 -43.50 -24.24
C GLY A 23 -21.33 -42.18 -24.46
N THR A 24 -21.71 -41.12 -23.75
CA THR A 24 -20.99 -39.85 -23.77
C THR A 24 -19.64 -39.98 -23.06
N GLY A 25 -18.57 -39.62 -23.77
CA GLY A 25 -17.21 -39.62 -23.23
C GLY A 25 -16.83 -38.25 -22.68
N LEU A 26 -16.17 -38.22 -21.51
CA LEU A 26 -15.51 -37.00 -21.02
C LEU A 26 -14.13 -36.86 -21.68
N PHE A 27 -13.96 -35.84 -22.51
CA PHE A 27 -12.65 -35.51 -23.08
C PHE A 27 -12.06 -34.27 -22.39
N VAL A 28 -11.09 -34.48 -21.50
CA VAL A 28 -10.34 -33.39 -20.86
C VAL A 28 -9.10 -33.08 -21.69
N LYS A 29 -9.12 -31.96 -22.41
CA LYS A 29 -8.00 -31.55 -23.28
C LYS A 29 -6.76 -31.09 -22.50
N LYS A 30 -6.94 -30.47 -21.33
CA LYS A 30 -5.91 -30.07 -20.35
C LYS A 30 -6.55 -29.95 -18.96
N ALA A 31 -5.88 -30.44 -17.93
CA ALA A 31 -6.22 -30.19 -16.52
C ALA A 31 -4.93 -29.96 -15.73
N TRP A 32 -4.93 -28.96 -14.85
CA TRP A 32 -3.81 -28.65 -13.97
C TRP A 32 -4.34 -28.47 -12.56
N LEU A 33 -3.61 -29.00 -11.57
CA LEU A 33 -3.88 -28.83 -10.16
C LEU A 33 -2.64 -28.20 -9.53
N GLU A 34 -2.72 -26.92 -9.17
CA GLU A 34 -1.68 -26.26 -8.37
C GLU A 34 -2.07 -26.32 -6.90
N ILE A 35 -1.29 -27.03 -6.09
CA ILE A 35 -1.43 -27.03 -4.62
C ILE A 35 -0.35 -26.10 -4.07
N PHE A 36 -0.78 -24.93 -3.62
CA PHE A 36 0.05 -24.00 -2.85
C PHE A 36 -0.55 -23.88 -1.45
N SER A 37 0.29 -23.81 -0.41
CA SER A 37 -0.19 -23.26 0.85
C SER A 37 -0.64 -21.83 0.56
N ALA A 38 -1.91 -21.52 0.77
CA ALA A 38 -2.34 -20.13 0.78
C ALA A 38 -1.45 -19.43 1.81
N LEU A 39 -0.49 -18.61 1.36
CA LEU A 39 0.25 -17.76 2.28
C LEU A 39 -0.79 -16.97 3.04
N ASP A 40 -0.81 -17.15 4.34
CA ASP A 40 -1.60 -16.33 5.24
C ASP A 40 -1.04 -14.91 5.14
N ASN A 41 -1.72 -14.05 4.37
CA ASN A 41 -1.29 -12.67 4.16
C ASN A 41 -1.28 -11.89 5.49
N SER A 42 -1.89 -12.38 6.57
CA SER A 42 -1.76 -11.75 7.88
C SER A 42 -0.38 -11.97 8.52
N LYS A 43 0.43 -12.92 8.03
CA LYS A 43 1.72 -13.32 8.62
C LYS A 43 2.84 -13.49 7.60
N TRP A 44 2.78 -12.79 6.47
CA TRP A 44 3.73 -13.01 5.37
C TRP A 44 5.16 -12.58 5.71
N MET A 45 5.37 -11.64 6.65
CA MET A 45 6.71 -11.23 7.04
C MET A 45 7.44 -12.27 7.91
N LEU A 46 6.76 -13.33 8.36
CA LEU A 46 7.38 -14.47 9.06
C LEU A 46 8.53 -15.09 8.25
N ALA A 47 8.41 -15.12 6.92
CA ALA A 47 9.41 -15.69 6.02
C ALA A 47 10.62 -14.76 5.78
N ILE A 48 10.57 -13.50 6.21
CA ILE A 48 11.65 -12.54 6.01
C ILE A 48 12.73 -12.73 7.06
N ASN A 49 14.01 -12.68 6.67
CA ASN A 49 15.13 -12.80 7.59
C ASN A 49 15.17 -11.62 8.59
N ASN A 50 15.51 -11.90 9.85
CA ASN A 50 15.62 -10.92 10.92
C ASN A 50 16.64 -9.79 10.66
N PHE A 51 17.70 -10.05 9.89
CA PHE A 51 18.73 -9.06 9.54
C PHE A 51 18.38 -8.26 8.27
N THR A 52 17.27 -8.56 7.60
CA THR A 52 16.81 -7.78 6.44
C THR A 52 16.40 -6.39 6.91
N LEU A 53 16.96 -5.34 6.30
CA LEU A 53 16.48 -3.97 6.48
C LEU A 53 15.05 -3.84 5.96
N LEU A 54 14.21 -3.11 6.68
CA LEU A 54 12.81 -2.89 6.31
C LEU A 54 12.68 -2.24 4.91
N SER A 55 13.60 -1.34 4.56
CA SER A 55 13.65 -0.73 3.22
C SER A 55 13.99 -1.71 2.09
N GLY A 56 14.58 -2.87 2.43
CA GLY A 56 14.88 -3.95 1.50
C GLY A 56 13.65 -4.78 1.09
N ILE A 57 12.55 -4.67 1.84
CA ILE A 57 11.33 -5.45 1.64
C ILE A 57 10.40 -4.73 0.66
N SER A 58 9.85 -5.47 -0.31
CA SER A 58 8.77 -4.98 -1.17
C SER A 58 7.46 -5.03 -0.39
N MET A 59 6.89 -3.87 -0.06
CA MET A 59 5.72 -3.81 0.82
C MET A 59 4.51 -3.23 0.11
N PRO A 60 3.35 -3.90 0.18
CA PRO A 60 2.10 -3.32 -0.27
C PRO A 60 1.62 -2.29 0.78
N GLY A 61 1.26 -1.12 0.29
CA GLY A 61 0.77 0.01 1.07
C GLY A 61 -0.53 0.58 0.52
N THR A 62 -1.20 1.37 1.34
CA THR A 62 -2.44 2.05 0.98
C THR A 62 -2.32 3.55 1.10
N HIS A 63 -2.76 4.27 0.08
CA HIS A 63 -2.87 5.73 0.08
C HIS A 63 -4.08 6.15 0.89
N ASP A 64 -3.92 7.11 1.80
CA ASP A 64 -4.96 7.57 2.72
C ASP A 64 -5.77 6.41 3.35
N SER A 65 -5.05 5.50 4.02
CA SER A 65 -5.51 4.16 4.40
C SER A 65 -6.82 4.15 5.19
N ALA A 66 -7.09 5.19 5.97
CA ALA A 66 -8.28 5.28 6.80
C ALA A 66 -9.47 5.91 6.08
N ALA A 67 -9.30 6.38 4.83
CA ALA A 67 -10.36 6.95 4.01
C ALA A 67 -11.26 5.87 3.39
N PHE A 68 -11.86 5.04 4.24
CA PHE A 68 -12.64 3.87 3.82
C PHE A 68 -14.14 4.03 4.07
N ARG A 69 -14.95 3.43 3.19
CA ARG A 69 -16.40 3.26 3.37
C ARG A 69 -16.83 1.92 2.78
N LYS A 70 -17.41 1.03 3.60
CA LYS A 70 -17.79 -0.32 3.18
C LYS A 70 -18.92 -0.37 2.15
N TRP A 71 -19.88 0.54 2.25
CA TRP A 71 -21.17 0.39 1.55
C TRP A 71 -21.33 1.30 0.33
N TYR A 72 -20.50 2.35 0.20
CA TYR A 72 -20.59 3.28 -0.93
C TYR A 72 -19.27 4.00 -1.17
N LYS A 73 -18.99 4.33 -2.43
CA LYS A 73 -17.84 5.17 -2.82
C LYS A 73 -18.24 6.65 -2.78
N SER A 74 -17.33 7.49 -2.29
CA SER A 74 -17.42 8.95 -2.35
C SER A 74 -16.13 9.51 -2.97
N PRO A 75 -16.09 10.79 -3.40
CA PRO A 75 -14.85 11.41 -3.87
C PRO A 75 -13.70 11.40 -2.84
N TYR A 76 -14.03 11.20 -1.56
CA TYR A 76 -13.09 11.11 -0.44
C TYR A 76 -12.77 9.66 -0.06
N THR A 77 -13.36 8.66 -0.72
CA THR A 77 -13.15 7.25 -0.39
C THR A 77 -12.05 6.64 -1.24
N CYS A 78 -11.00 6.14 -0.59
CA CYS A 78 -9.88 5.43 -1.22
C CYS A 78 -10.00 3.90 -1.08
N HIS A 79 -10.81 3.43 -0.12
CA HIS A 79 -10.94 2.01 0.19
C HIS A 79 -12.37 1.61 0.58
N ASP A 80 -12.67 0.33 0.41
CA ASP A 80 -13.84 -0.36 0.93
C ASP A 80 -13.50 -1.29 2.10
N THR A 81 -12.24 -1.31 2.53
CA THR A 81 -11.69 -2.16 3.60
C THR A 81 -11.19 -1.32 4.77
N SER A 82 -11.51 -1.74 6.00
CA SER A 82 -10.99 -1.10 7.22
C SER A 82 -9.48 -1.32 7.39
N ILE A 83 -8.84 -0.60 8.32
CA ILE A 83 -7.42 -0.80 8.65
C ILE A 83 -7.16 -2.26 9.06
N THR A 84 -8.03 -2.84 9.88
CA THR A 84 -7.96 -4.27 10.24
C THR A 84 -7.98 -5.18 9.01
N GLU A 85 -8.91 -4.97 8.08
CA GLU A 85 -9.04 -5.79 6.87
C GLU A 85 -7.82 -5.63 5.96
N GLN A 86 -7.30 -4.40 5.83
CA GLN A 86 -6.07 -4.11 5.09
C GLN A 86 -4.87 -4.87 5.66
N LEU A 87 -4.67 -4.83 6.98
CA LEU A 87 -3.57 -5.52 7.65
C LEU A 87 -3.70 -7.05 7.52
N GLN A 88 -4.91 -7.61 7.70
CA GLN A 88 -5.17 -9.04 7.50
C GLN A 88 -4.95 -9.46 6.03
N GLY A 89 -5.26 -8.58 5.09
CA GLY A 89 -5.06 -8.80 3.66
C GLY A 89 -3.61 -8.69 3.21
N GLY A 90 -2.72 -8.15 4.04
CA GLY A 90 -1.27 -8.12 3.81
C GLY A 90 -0.63 -6.75 3.69
N ILE A 91 -1.41 -5.66 3.80
CA ILE A 91 -0.89 -4.29 3.80
C ILE A 91 0.04 -4.08 5.00
N ARG A 92 1.20 -3.43 4.77
CA ARG A 92 2.18 -3.12 5.82
C ARG A 92 2.67 -1.68 5.79
N VAL A 93 2.22 -0.86 4.83
CA VAL A 93 2.49 0.59 4.80
C VAL A 93 1.17 1.34 4.79
N LEU A 94 0.89 2.08 5.86
CA LEU A 94 -0.33 2.86 6.02
C LEU A 94 0.01 4.36 5.87
N ASP A 95 -0.71 5.05 4.99
CA ASP A 95 -0.69 6.51 4.89
C ASP A 95 -1.87 7.07 5.68
N ILE A 96 -1.61 7.60 6.87
CA ILE A 96 -2.63 8.09 7.79
C ILE A 96 -2.66 9.63 7.75
N ARG A 97 -3.76 10.15 7.22
CA ARG A 97 -4.05 11.58 7.11
C ARG A 97 -4.95 12.01 8.26
N LEU A 98 -4.55 13.07 8.95
CA LEU A 98 -5.15 13.51 10.21
C LEU A 98 -5.79 14.88 10.10
N LYS A 99 -6.85 15.08 10.87
CA LYS A 99 -7.51 16.35 11.13
C LYS A 99 -7.67 16.55 12.63
N THR A 100 -7.33 17.75 13.09
CA THR A 100 -7.64 18.15 14.47
C THR A 100 -9.08 18.64 14.56
N LYS A 101 -9.85 18.13 15.52
CA LYS A 101 -11.26 18.48 15.72
C LYS A 101 -11.64 18.45 17.20
N ARG A 102 -12.14 19.57 17.73
CA ARG A 102 -12.67 19.74 19.10
C ARG A 102 -11.78 19.09 20.17
N SER A 103 -10.49 19.39 20.15
CA SER A 103 -9.48 18.79 21.05
C SER A 103 -9.25 17.29 20.88
N GLN A 104 -9.64 16.71 19.75
CA GLN A 104 -9.38 15.33 19.35
C GLN A 104 -8.67 15.29 17.99
N VAL A 105 -8.19 14.11 17.61
CA VAL A 105 -7.59 13.85 16.30
C VAL A 105 -8.37 12.73 15.63
N VAL A 106 -8.87 13.00 14.43
CA VAL A 106 -9.57 12.03 13.58
C VAL A 106 -8.81 11.85 12.28
N THR A 107 -9.02 10.73 11.60
CA THR A 107 -8.53 10.55 10.24
C THR A 107 -9.43 11.28 9.25
N CYS A 108 -8.83 11.76 8.15
CA CYS A 108 -9.56 12.52 7.13
C CYS A 108 -8.94 12.39 5.73
N HIS A 109 -9.65 12.86 4.70
CA HIS A 109 -9.14 13.00 3.34
C HIS A 109 -9.23 14.46 2.88
N GLY A 110 -8.11 15.18 2.86
CA GLY A 110 -8.10 16.63 2.56
C GLY A 110 -8.76 17.48 3.65
N ASP A 111 -9.20 18.70 3.30
CA ASP A 111 -9.72 19.70 4.24
C ASP A 111 -11.13 20.23 3.90
N VAL A 112 -11.78 19.66 2.86
CA VAL A 112 -13.10 20.09 2.37
C VAL A 112 -14.09 18.91 2.36
N GLY A 113 -15.34 19.17 2.75
CA GLY A 113 -16.46 18.23 2.63
C GLY A 113 -16.61 17.22 3.79
N PRO A 114 -17.47 16.19 3.64
CA PRO A 114 -17.65 15.12 4.62
C PRO A 114 -16.48 14.13 4.58
N ASN A 115 -15.33 14.63 5.02
CA ASN A 115 -14.02 14.03 4.78
C ASN A 115 -13.41 13.34 5.99
N GLU A 116 -14.18 13.12 7.06
CA GLU A 116 -13.73 12.48 8.29
C GLU A 116 -14.16 11.00 8.34
N PHE A 117 -13.34 10.16 8.99
CA PHE A 117 -13.59 8.72 9.09
C PHE A 117 -13.63 8.23 10.54
N GLN A 118 -12.48 7.90 11.14
CA GLN A 118 -12.42 7.33 12.48
C GLN A 118 -11.42 8.07 13.39
N PRO A 119 -11.54 7.98 14.72
CA PRO A 119 -10.54 8.51 15.64
C PRO A 119 -9.14 7.94 15.35
N PHE A 120 -8.10 8.77 15.54
CA PHE A 120 -6.73 8.30 15.33
C PHE A 120 -6.31 7.19 16.32
N ASN A 121 -6.82 7.24 17.56
CA ASN A 121 -6.57 6.20 18.54
C ASN A 121 -7.12 4.84 18.09
N ASP A 122 -8.28 4.81 17.43
CA ASP A 122 -8.86 3.57 16.92
C ASP A 122 -7.95 2.92 15.87
N VAL A 123 -7.32 3.72 15.00
CA VAL A 123 -6.30 3.23 14.04
C VAL A 123 -5.11 2.59 14.77
N LEU A 124 -4.61 3.24 15.83
CA LEU A 124 -3.49 2.72 16.62
C LEU A 124 -3.88 1.43 17.36
N ASP A 125 -5.10 1.34 17.89
CA ASP A 125 -5.65 0.14 18.53
C ASP A 125 -5.80 -1.02 17.53
N GLU A 126 -6.31 -0.76 16.33
CA GLU A 126 -6.39 -1.75 15.25
C GLU A 126 -5.00 -2.30 14.90
N CYS A 127 -4.00 -1.43 14.76
CA CYS A 127 -2.61 -1.80 14.50
C CYS A 127 -2.00 -2.61 15.67
N HIS A 128 -2.20 -2.16 16.90
CA HIS A 128 -1.70 -2.82 18.10
C HIS A 128 -2.27 -4.23 18.25
N ARG A 129 -3.60 -4.39 18.07
CA ARG A 129 -4.25 -5.70 18.10
C ARG A 129 -3.71 -6.62 17.01
N PHE A 130 -3.54 -6.11 15.79
CA PHE A 130 -2.97 -6.88 14.69
C PHE A 130 -1.54 -7.37 15.00
N LEU A 131 -0.68 -6.49 15.51
CA LEU A 131 0.70 -6.84 15.86
C LEU A 131 0.77 -7.80 17.06
N THR A 132 -0.18 -7.72 17.99
CA THR A 132 -0.30 -8.67 19.10
C THR A 132 -0.64 -10.07 18.60
N THR A 133 -1.56 -10.18 17.63
CA THR A 133 -1.93 -11.48 17.03
C THR A 133 -0.90 -12.00 16.02
N ASN A 134 -0.09 -11.11 15.45
CA ASN A 134 0.89 -11.40 14.41
C ASN A 134 2.26 -10.78 14.76
N PRO A 135 2.95 -11.27 15.80
CA PRO A 135 4.19 -10.66 16.29
C PRO A 135 5.37 -10.77 15.31
N SER A 136 5.24 -11.57 14.25
CA SER A 136 6.20 -11.60 13.14
C SER A 136 6.15 -10.35 12.25
N GLU A 137 5.08 -9.57 12.30
CA GLU A 137 4.86 -8.47 11.37
C GLU A 137 5.39 -7.15 11.90
N ALA A 138 5.60 -6.19 11.00
CA ALA A 138 5.91 -4.80 11.32
C ALA A 138 5.05 -3.90 10.43
N ILE A 139 4.59 -2.78 10.97
CA ILE A 139 3.79 -1.79 10.21
C ILE A 139 4.64 -0.54 10.00
N VAL A 140 4.63 0.02 8.81
CA VAL A 140 5.06 1.41 8.57
C VAL A 140 3.83 2.29 8.58
N MET A 141 3.85 3.37 9.35
CA MET A 141 2.76 4.36 9.39
C MET A 141 3.33 5.72 9.04
N ILE A 142 2.87 6.28 7.92
CA ILE A 142 3.19 7.63 7.46
C ILE A 142 2.13 8.55 8.04
N LEU A 143 2.55 9.53 8.86
CA LEU A 143 1.64 10.49 9.48
C LEU A 143 1.71 11.83 8.75
N LYS A 144 0.55 12.34 8.32
CA LYS A 144 0.41 13.71 7.80
C LYS A 144 -0.83 14.34 8.40
N VAL A 145 -0.78 15.65 8.64
CA VAL A 145 -1.99 16.44 8.93
C VAL A 145 -2.46 17.09 7.63
N ASP A 146 -3.72 16.87 7.29
CA ASP A 146 -4.39 17.50 6.14
C ASP A 146 -5.16 18.75 6.57
N ASP A 147 -5.74 18.77 7.78
CA ASP A 147 -6.49 19.93 8.30
C ASP A 147 -6.22 20.21 9.79
N TRP A 148 -5.63 21.36 10.07
CA TRP A 148 -5.44 21.88 11.43
C TRP A 148 -6.69 22.63 11.93
N ALA A 149 -7.91 22.11 11.74
CA ALA A 149 -9.15 22.90 11.83
C ALA A 149 -9.25 23.85 13.04
N ASP A 150 -8.99 23.38 14.27
CA ASP A 150 -9.00 24.22 15.50
C ASP A 150 -7.67 24.94 15.78
N TYR A 151 -6.61 24.58 15.05
CA TYR A 151 -5.23 24.99 15.26
C TYR A 151 -4.61 25.67 14.02
N ARG A 152 -5.43 26.29 13.15
CA ARG A 152 -4.99 26.84 11.85
C ARG A 152 -3.89 27.90 11.99
N ASN A 153 -3.97 28.73 13.02
CA ASN A 153 -3.02 29.83 13.25
C ASN A 153 -1.77 29.36 14.01
N ASP A 154 -1.90 28.33 14.84
CA ASP A 154 -0.80 27.73 15.60
C ASP A 154 -1.03 26.23 15.77
N PRO A 155 -0.31 25.39 15.00
CA PRO A 155 -0.39 23.93 15.09
C PRO A 155 0.10 23.33 16.43
N SER A 156 0.72 24.10 17.33
CA SER A 156 1.38 23.59 18.54
C SER A 156 0.45 22.72 19.41
N GLY A 157 -0.79 23.17 19.63
CA GLY A 157 -1.79 22.43 20.40
C GLY A 157 -2.23 21.15 19.70
N GLY A 158 -2.44 21.20 18.38
CA GLY A 158 -2.77 20.02 17.56
C GLY A 158 -1.64 18.98 17.59
N LYS A 159 -0.39 19.41 17.45
CA LYS A 159 0.80 18.55 17.57
C LYS A 159 0.86 17.86 18.93
N LYS A 160 0.52 18.58 20.02
CA LYS A 160 0.45 18.01 21.36
C LYS A 160 -0.62 16.92 21.47
N LEU A 161 -1.79 17.10 20.84
CA LEU A 161 -2.84 16.08 20.83
C LEU A 161 -2.39 14.80 20.10
N ILE A 162 -1.78 14.96 18.93
CA ILE A 162 -1.25 13.82 18.14
C ILE A 162 -0.17 13.09 18.96
N LYS A 163 0.76 13.84 19.55
CA LYS A 163 1.84 13.28 20.38
C LYS A 163 1.27 12.50 21.57
N ASN A 164 0.30 13.06 22.29
CA ASN A 164 -0.34 12.39 23.41
C ASN A 164 -1.02 11.08 23.00
N GLY A 165 -1.69 11.06 21.84
CA GLY A 165 -2.27 9.85 21.27
C GLY A 165 -1.22 8.77 21.02
N LEU A 166 -0.08 9.14 20.40
CA LEU A 166 1.05 8.24 20.18
C LEU A 166 1.68 7.72 21.48
N GLU A 167 1.80 8.56 22.52
CA GLU A 167 2.43 8.14 23.78
C GLU A 167 1.65 7.03 24.51
N ASN A 168 0.34 6.90 24.28
CA ASN A 168 -0.45 5.77 24.78
C ASN A 168 0.02 4.42 24.20
N PHE A 169 0.66 4.44 23.02
CA PHE A 169 1.15 3.26 22.30
C PHE A 169 2.68 3.19 22.26
N ARG A 170 3.38 3.99 23.09
CA ARG A 170 4.85 4.17 23.01
C ARG A 170 5.67 2.87 22.94
N SER A 171 5.20 1.78 23.55
CA SER A 171 5.91 0.50 23.61
C SER A 171 6.03 -0.18 22.25
N ILE A 172 5.10 0.09 21.33
CA ILE A 172 5.10 -0.48 19.98
C ILE A 172 5.58 0.51 18.92
N LEU A 173 5.98 1.74 19.29
CA LEU A 173 6.43 2.73 18.32
C LEU A 173 7.95 2.68 18.13
N TYR A 174 8.38 2.60 16.88
CA TYR A 174 9.77 2.84 16.48
C TYR A 174 9.90 4.23 15.85
N ARG A 175 10.75 5.07 16.46
CA ARG A 175 11.01 6.48 16.10
C ARG A 175 12.49 6.75 15.82
N GLY A 176 13.22 5.72 15.39
CA GLY A 176 14.67 5.80 15.15
C GLY A 176 15.03 6.55 13.86
N LYS A 177 16.22 7.18 13.86
CA LYS A 177 16.78 7.90 12.69
C LYS A 177 17.26 6.95 11.59
N SER A 178 17.73 5.78 11.98
CA SER A 178 18.30 4.77 11.09
C SER A 178 17.19 3.84 10.58
N MET A 179 17.37 3.31 9.38
CA MET A 179 16.47 2.29 8.83
C MET A 179 16.62 0.99 9.63
N PRO A 180 15.57 0.48 10.28
CA PRO A 180 15.68 -0.71 11.12
C PRO A 180 15.74 -2.01 10.31
N THR A 181 16.33 -3.03 10.91
CA THR A 181 16.18 -4.44 10.51
C THR A 181 14.86 -5.00 11.02
N MET A 182 14.38 -6.09 10.41
CA MET A 182 13.17 -6.78 10.87
C MET A 182 13.24 -7.18 12.35
N ASN A 183 14.39 -7.63 12.84
CA ASN A 183 14.56 -8.00 14.26
C ASN A 183 14.21 -6.85 15.23
N GLU A 184 14.46 -5.61 14.81
CA GLU A 184 14.26 -4.44 15.66
C GLU A 184 12.79 -3.99 15.69
N VAL A 185 12.00 -4.34 14.67
CA VAL A 185 10.65 -3.80 14.44
C VAL A 185 9.52 -4.82 14.33
N ARG A 186 9.81 -6.12 14.43
CA ARG A 186 8.74 -7.11 14.65
C ARG A 186 7.90 -6.74 15.86
N GLY A 187 6.58 -6.76 15.70
CA GLY A 187 5.61 -6.32 16.70
C GLY A 187 5.52 -4.79 16.88
N LYS A 188 6.10 -3.98 15.98
CA LYS A 188 6.14 -2.51 16.11
C LYS A 188 5.58 -1.78 14.89
N ILE A 189 5.24 -0.52 15.12
CA ILE A 189 4.90 0.51 14.13
C ILE A 189 6.11 1.41 13.94
N VAL A 190 6.69 1.41 12.74
CA VAL A 190 7.74 2.33 12.29
C VAL A 190 7.07 3.61 11.80
N LEU A 191 7.31 4.72 12.49
CA LEU A 191 6.70 6.00 12.16
C LEU A 191 7.54 6.78 11.13
N LEU A 192 6.86 7.27 10.10
CA LEU A 192 7.38 8.26 9.16
C LEU A 192 6.58 9.56 9.28
N ASN A 193 7.29 10.69 9.37
CA ASN A 193 6.72 11.99 9.74
C ASN A 193 6.61 12.94 8.54
N ARG A 194 5.38 13.35 8.16
CA ARG A 194 5.10 14.44 7.21
C ARG A 194 4.52 15.70 7.89
N ILE A 195 4.58 15.78 9.21
CA ILE A 195 4.05 16.87 10.04
C ILE A 195 5.12 17.95 10.23
N ASP A 196 6.33 17.55 10.61
CA ASP A 196 7.49 18.42 10.80
C ASP A 196 8.80 17.61 10.78
N ASP A 197 9.90 18.19 11.29
CA ASP A 197 11.21 17.54 11.36
C ASP A 197 11.48 16.82 12.70
N SER A 198 10.49 16.74 13.61
CA SER A 198 10.66 16.11 14.93
C SER A 198 10.61 14.59 14.86
N LEU A 199 11.39 13.90 15.70
CA LEU A 199 11.26 12.46 15.90
C LEU A 199 10.04 12.07 16.74
N ASP A 200 9.36 13.02 17.37
CA ASP A 200 8.13 12.75 18.14
C ASP A 200 7.09 11.98 17.31
N PHE A 201 7.04 12.26 16.01
CA PHE A 201 6.14 11.64 15.03
C PHE A 201 6.84 10.68 14.06
N GLY A 202 8.11 10.33 14.31
CA GLY A 202 8.92 9.44 13.46
C GLY A 202 9.95 10.13 12.57
N ALA A 203 10.58 9.36 11.68
CA ALA A 203 11.63 9.87 10.80
C ALA A 203 11.04 10.83 9.72
N PRO A 204 11.56 12.06 9.56
CA PRO A 204 11.00 13.05 8.65
C PRO A 204 11.04 12.66 7.16
N VAL A 205 9.90 12.77 6.49
CA VAL A 205 9.70 12.50 5.05
C VAL A 205 8.89 13.63 4.39
N SER A 206 9.49 14.82 4.27
CA SER A 206 8.86 15.97 3.61
C SER A 206 8.71 15.76 2.10
N ILE A 207 7.64 15.06 1.68
CA ILE A 207 7.32 14.79 0.28
C ILE A 207 6.83 16.06 -0.42
N PRO A 208 7.51 16.55 -1.47
CA PRO A 208 7.05 17.69 -2.25
C PRO A 208 5.74 17.37 -2.98
N HIS A 209 4.91 18.38 -3.21
CA HIS A 209 3.62 18.21 -3.85
C HIS A 209 3.74 17.81 -5.33
N ASN A 210 2.93 16.84 -5.74
CA ASN A 210 2.69 16.42 -7.13
C ASN A 210 3.94 16.10 -7.98
N VAL A 211 4.90 15.36 -7.42
CA VAL A 211 6.21 15.05 -8.05
C VAL A 211 6.23 13.70 -8.77
N ALA A 212 6.74 13.68 -10.01
CA ALA A 212 6.91 12.45 -10.80
C ALA A 212 8.05 11.54 -10.33
N GLY A 213 8.91 12.02 -9.43
CA GLY A 213 10.07 11.30 -8.95
C GLY A 213 11.14 12.23 -8.41
N THR A 214 11.52 12.09 -7.14
CA THR A 214 12.60 12.88 -6.54
C THR A 214 13.18 12.21 -5.30
N TYR A 215 14.44 12.54 -4.96
CA TYR A 215 14.95 12.28 -3.63
C TYR A 215 14.49 13.38 -2.67
N LEU A 216 14.08 12.98 -1.47
CA LEU A 216 13.77 13.93 -0.40
C LEU A 216 15.04 14.65 0.06
N ALA A 217 14.89 15.92 0.45
CA ALA A 217 15.95 16.68 1.10
C ALA A 217 16.43 15.98 2.38
N ASP A 218 17.69 16.17 2.74
CA ASP A 218 18.26 15.57 3.94
C ASP A 218 17.65 16.17 5.22
N SER A 219 17.61 15.35 6.28
CA SER A 219 17.19 15.75 7.62
C SER A 219 18.17 15.18 8.62
N VAL A 220 18.53 15.96 9.64
CA VAL A 220 19.37 15.50 10.76
C VAL A 220 18.71 14.38 11.58
N ASN A 221 17.41 14.18 11.39
CA ASN A 221 16.59 13.16 12.04
C ASN A 221 16.28 11.96 11.13
N ARG A 222 16.91 11.86 9.95
CA ARG A 222 16.82 10.69 9.05
C ARG A 222 18.18 10.35 8.43
N GLN A 223 18.67 9.14 8.69
CA GLN A 223 20.01 8.67 8.25
C GLN A 223 19.98 7.76 7.00
N TYR A 224 18.88 7.73 6.27
CA TYR A 224 18.72 6.95 5.05
C TYR A 224 18.05 7.81 3.98
N ARG A 225 18.36 7.58 2.70
CA ARG A 225 17.75 8.32 1.59
C ARG A 225 16.35 7.79 1.30
N VAL A 226 15.48 8.68 0.83
CA VAL A 226 14.12 8.37 0.42
C VAL A 226 13.91 8.90 -0.98
N TYR A 227 13.61 8.02 -1.92
CA TYR A 227 13.10 8.38 -3.23
C TYR A 227 11.57 8.28 -3.21
N VAL A 228 10.89 9.28 -3.74
CA VAL A 228 9.43 9.30 -3.81
C VAL A 228 8.94 9.64 -5.21
N GLN A 229 7.92 8.91 -5.68
CA GLN A 229 7.03 9.35 -6.75
C GLN A 229 5.65 9.54 -6.16
N ASP A 230 5.13 10.76 -6.23
CA ASP A 230 3.80 11.15 -5.74
C ASP A 230 3.13 12.12 -6.75
N LYS A 231 3.10 11.72 -8.03
CA LYS A 231 2.37 12.43 -9.08
C LYS A 231 0.88 12.16 -8.88
N CYS A 232 0.26 12.90 -7.97
CA CYS A 232 -1.10 12.65 -7.50
C CYS A 232 -2.16 13.50 -8.20
N GLU A 233 -1.79 14.56 -8.93
CA GLU A 233 -2.74 15.46 -9.60
C GLU A 233 -2.41 15.61 -11.09
N LEU A 234 -3.40 15.28 -11.93
CA LEU A 234 -3.34 15.43 -13.39
C LEU A 234 -4.55 16.23 -13.88
N TYR A 235 -4.35 17.18 -14.79
CA TYR A 235 -5.38 18.15 -15.14
C TYR A 235 -5.93 17.95 -16.55
N SER A 236 -7.23 18.18 -16.72
CA SER A 236 -7.93 18.06 -17.99
C SER A 236 -7.48 19.02 -19.08
N GLN A 237 -6.76 20.08 -18.70
CA GLN A 237 -6.17 21.04 -19.65
C GLN A 237 -4.91 20.49 -20.33
N ASP A 238 -4.24 19.53 -19.70
CA ASP A 238 -2.97 18.97 -20.15
C ASP A 238 -3.15 17.55 -20.71
N TYR A 239 -4.17 16.82 -20.24
CA TYR A 239 -4.38 15.41 -20.56
C TYR A 239 -5.85 15.08 -20.84
N THR A 240 -6.08 14.13 -21.75
CA THR A 240 -7.31 13.32 -21.71
C THR A 240 -7.25 12.37 -20.51
N ARG A 241 -8.39 11.83 -20.06
CA ARG A 241 -8.43 10.87 -18.94
C ARG A 241 -7.53 9.65 -19.18
N SER A 242 -7.52 9.10 -20.40
CA SER A 242 -6.67 7.97 -20.79
C SER A 242 -5.17 8.35 -20.83
N ALA A 243 -4.84 9.53 -21.35
CA ALA A 243 -3.47 10.03 -21.34
C ALA A 243 -2.97 10.25 -19.90
N ALA A 244 -3.83 10.73 -18.99
CA ALA A 244 -3.51 10.89 -17.58
C ALA A 244 -3.23 9.53 -16.90
N LYS A 245 -4.08 8.51 -17.13
CA LYS A 245 -3.84 7.14 -16.63
C LYS A 245 -2.51 6.59 -17.14
N THR A 246 -2.24 6.75 -18.42
CA THR A 246 -0.96 6.34 -19.05
C THR A 246 0.23 7.07 -18.42
N TYR A 247 0.15 8.39 -18.24
CA TYR A 247 1.23 9.18 -17.65
C TYR A 247 1.51 8.75 -16.21
N LYS A 248 0.47 8.57 -15.39
CA LYS A 248 0.61 8.07 -14.02
C LYS A 248 1.26 6.69 -13.98
N PHE A 249 0.81 5.79 -14.84
CA PHE A 249 1.40 4.46 -14.97
C PHE A 249 2.90 4.52 -15.33
N ASN A 250 3.29 5.40 -16.25
CA ASN A 250 4.70 5.58 -16.61
C ASN A 250 5.52 6.10 -15.43
N CYS A 251 5.06 7.13 -14.71
CA CYS A 251 5.74 7.60 -13.50
C CYS A 251 5.92 6.49 -12.46
N PHE A 252 4.89 5.66 -12.28
CA PHE A 252 4.94 4.51 -11.37
C PHE A 252 5.98 3.48 -11.81
N MET A 253 6.00 3.11 -13.10
CA MET A 253 6.96 2.15 -13.64
C MET A 253 8.39 2.68 -13.64
N ASP A 254 8.59 3.98 -13.87
CA ASP A 254 9.92 4.59 -13.86
C ASP A 254 10.51 4.60 -12.44
N ALA A 255 9.70 4.94 -11.42
CA ALA A 255 10.12 4.85 -10.02
C ALA A 255 10.43 3.40 -9.59
N LEU A 256 9.64 2.43 -10.06
CA LEU A 256 9.83 1.00 -9.80
C LEU A 256 11.11 0.47 -10.48
N ARG A 257 11.38 0.88 -11.72
CA ARG A 257 12.65 0.57 -12.43
C ARG A 257 13.84 1.23 -11.77
N LYS A 258 13.70 2.48 -11.29
CA LYS A 258 14.75 3.17 -10.55
C LYS A 258 15.17 2.37 -9.31
N ARG A 259 14.20 1.88 -8.54
CA ARG A 259 14.49 0.97 -7.41
C ARG A 259 15.23 -0.28 -7.87
N GLY A 260 14.76 -0.89 -8.94
CA GLY A 260 15.32 -2.13 -9.47
C GLY A 260 16.75 -2.04 -9.97
N ASN A 261 17.07 -0.93 -10.64
CA ASN A 261 18.32 -0.76 -11.39
C ASN A 261 19.37 0.03 -10.60
N GLU A 262 18.94 0.99 -9.78
CA GLU A 262 19.83 1.94 -9.10
C GLU A 262 19.72 1.90 -7.57
N GLY A 263 18.81 1.09 -7.02
CA GLY A 263 18.53 1.06 -5.58
C GLY A 263 19.75 0.68 -4.75
N GLN A 264 20.11 1.55 -3.81
CA GLN A 264 21.21 1.27 -2.88
C GLN A 264 20.70 0.65 -1.58
N TRP A 265 21.60 -0.05 -0.89
CA TRP A 265 21.30 -0.67 0.39
C TRP A 265 20.86 0.40 1.41
N GLY A 266 19.73 0.14 2.09
CA GLY A 266 19.18 1.05 3.08
C GLY A 266 18.23 2.12 2.54
N GLU A 267 18.18 2.38 1.23
CA GLU A 267 17.31 3.40 0.65
C GLU A 267 15.83 2.99 0.61
N VAL A 268 14.96 3.93 0.96
CA VAL A 268 13.50 3.75 0.87
C VAL A 268 13.00 4.29 -0.46
N TYR A 269 12.11 3.53 -1.09
CA TYR A 269 11.42 3.94 -2.31
C TYR A 269 9.92 3.91 -2.04
N LEU A 270 9.30 5.09 -1.99
CA LEU A 270 7.86 5.29 -1.83
C LEU A 270 7.26 5.60 -3.20
N ASN A 271 6.37 4.75 -3.70
CA ASN A 271 5.83 4.87 -5.04
C ASN A 271 4.31 4.82 -5.01
N PHE A 272 3.67 5.98 -5.23
CA PHE A 272 2.22 6.08 -5.22
C PHE A 272 1.66 5.70 -6.59
N ALA A 273 0.78 4.70 -6.61
CA ALA A 273 -0.03 4.31 -7.76
C ALA A 273 -1.31 5.15 -7.88
N SER A 274 -1.81 5.68 -6.77
CA SER A 274 -3.00 6.54 -6.73
C SER A 274 -2.75 7.92 -7.34
N ALA A 275 -3.76 8.46 -8.01
CA ALA A 275 -3.82 9.84 -8.47
C ALA A 275 -5.29 10.25 -8.68
N CYS A 276 -5.54 11.55 -8.83
CA CYS A 276 -6.83 12.10 -9.19
C CYS A 276 -6.70 12.98 -10.44
N PHE A 277 -7.73 12.88 -11.29
CA PHE A 277 -7.91 13.71 -12.48
C PHE A 277 -8.75 14.94 -12.11
N PHE A 278 -8.19 16.13 -12.28
CA PHE A 278 -8.79 17.40 -11.89
C PHE A 278 -9.23 18.22 -13.10
N LYS A 279 -10.24 19.05 -12.88
CA LYS A 279 -10.56 20.19 -13.76
C LYS A 279 -10.30 21.48 -13.01
N ARG A 280 -9.44 22.32 -13.57
CA ARG A 280 -9.11 23.64 -13.04
C ARG A 280 -10.03 24.70 -13.62
N PHE A 281 -10.57 25.53 -12.75
CA PHE A 281 -11.40 26.68 -13.10
C PHE A 281 -10.75 27.96 -12.59
N THR A 282 -10.91 29.04 -13.34
CA THR A 282 -10.54 30.39 -12.91
C THR A 282 -11.79 31.12 -12.45
N VAL A 283 -11.88 31.44 -11.16
CA VAL A 283 -12.98 32.22 -10.57
C VAL A 283 -12.40 33.55 -10.09
N GLY A 284 -12.62 34.61 -10.87
CA GLY A 284 -11.98 35.90 -10.65
C GLY A 284 -10.45 35.80 -10.75
N ARG A 285 -9.75 36.09 -9.65
CA ARG A 285 -8.27 35.96 -9.56
C ARG A 285 -7.80 34.65 -8.91
N LYS A 286 -8.71 33.73 -8.57
CA LYS A 286 -8.38 32.46 -7.90
C LYS A 286 -8.51 31.29 -8.87
N GLN A 287 -7.55 30.36 -8.80
CA GLN A 287 -7.70 29.03 -9.40
C GLN A 287 -8.37 28.10 -8.41
N VAL A 288 -9.32 27.29 -8.89
CA VAL A 288 -10.05 26.30 -8.11
C VAL A 288 -9.95 24.98 -8.85
N ASP A 289 -9.42 23.96 -8.18
CA ASP A 289 -9.27 22.62 -8.73
C ASP A 289 -10.39 21.73 -8.21
N ILE A 290 -11.16 21.15 -9.14
CA ILE A 290 -12.27 20.25 -8.82
C ILE A 290 -11.86 18.82 -9.18
N PRO A 291 -11.86 17.88 -8.22
CA PRO A 291 -11.59 16.47 -8.51
C PRO A 291 -12.73 15.91 -9.36
N MET A 292 -12.38 15.27 -10.47
CA MET A 292 -13.34 14.68 -11.39
C MET A 292 -13.42 13.16 -11.20
N PHE A 293 -12.28 12.47 -11.23
CA PHE A 293 -12.21 11.00 -11.15
C PHE A 293 -10.90 10.54 -10.48
N GLY A 294 -10.95 9.42 -9.77
CA GLY A 294 -9.74 8.68 -9.39
C GLY A 294 -9.06 8.07 -10.62
N ILE A 295 -7.74 7.96 -10.56
CA ILE A 295 -6.91 7.27 -11.55
C ILE A 295 -6.35 6.03 -10.87
N TYR A 296 -6.78 4.87 -11.35
CA TYR A 296 -6.35 3.56 -10.86
C TYR A 296 -5.53 2.88 -11.96
N ILE A 297 -4.33 2.39 -11.61
CA ILE A 297 -3.38 1.77 -12.54
C ILE A 297 -3.08 0.30 -12.20
N MET A 298 -3.83 -0.30 -11.27
CA MET A 298 -3.58 -1.66 -10.78
C MET A 298 -3.69 -2.70 -11.90
N ASP A 299 -4.68 -2.57 -12.78
CA ASP A 299 -4.84 -3.38 -13.99
C ASP A 299 -3.63 -3.27 -14.92
N SER A 300 -3.17 -2.04 -15.17
CA SER A 300 -2.04 -1.75 -16.06
C SER A 300 -0.74 -2.32 -15.48
N PHE A 301 -0.56 -2.19 -14.16
CA PHE A 301 0.55 -2.77 -13.44
C PHE A 301 0.53 -4.30 -13.47
N LEU A 302 -0.59 -4.94 -13.15
CA LEU A 302 -0.73 -6.40 -13.18
C LEU A 302 -0.48 -6.96 -14.59
N ASN A 303 -0.98 -6.30 -15.63
CA ASN A 303 -0.71 -6.69 -17.02
C ASN A 303 0.77 -6.55 -17.39
N GLU A 304 1.46 -5.52 -16.89
CA GLU A 304 2.90 -5.36 -17.10
C GLU A 304 3.70 -6.46 -16.38
N ILE A 305 3.34 -6.76 -15.12
CA ILE A 305 3.90 -7.89 -14.37
C ILE A 305 3.70 -9.21 -15.11
N GLY A 306 2.49 -9.44 -15.64
CA GLY A 306 2.13 -10.64 -16.38
C GLY A 306 2.89 -10.84 -17.69
N LYS A 307 3.60 -9.84 -18.22
CA LYS A 307 4.51 -10.04 -19.36
C LYS A 307 5.73 -10.90 -18.98
N GLY A 308 6.04 -11.03 -17.69
CA GLY A 308 7.05 -11.95 -17.16
C GLY A 308 8.50 -11.66 -17.58
N SER A 309 8.80 -10.45 -18.08
CA SER A 309 10.17 -10.05 -18.44
C SER A 309 10.52 -8.71 -17.79
N ASN A 310 11.80 -8.53 -17.40
CA ASN A 310 12.37 -7.30 -16.83
C ASN A 310 11.75 -6.80 -15.50
N LEU A 311 11.25 -7.71 -14.66
CA LEU A 311 10.77 -7.33 -13.33
C LEU A 311 11.92 -7.08 -12.36
N PRO A 312 11.93 -5.93 -11.67
CA PRO A 312 12.98 -5.65 -10.72
C PRO A 312 12.79 -6.46 -9.45
N ARG A 313 13.88 -7.07 -8.97
CA ARG A 313 13.90 -7.96 -7.79
C ARG A 313 13.35 -7.33 -6.50
N ALA A 314 13.38 -6.01 -6.40
CA ALA A 314 12.77 -5.27 -5.30
C ALA A 314 11.88 -4.18 -5.88
N LEU A 315 10.64 -4.10 -5.38
CA LEU A 315 9.65 -3.14 -5.85
C LEU A 315 9.62 -1.85 -5.01
N GLY A 316 10.14 -1.91 -3.77
CA GLY A 316 9.98 -0.84 -2.79
C GLY A 316 8.61 -0.87 -2.13
N TRP A 317 8.17 0.27 -1.62
CA TRP A 317 6.91 0.42 -0.89
C TRP A 317 5.89 1.07 -1.82
N LEU A 318 4.89 0.29 -2.23
CA LEU A 318 3.94 0.68 -3.28
C LEU A 318 2.61 1.04 -2.66
N MET A 319 2.14 2.27 -2.88
CA MET A 319 0.93 2.82 -2.26
C MET A 319 -0.22 2.79 -3.25
N PHE A 320 -1.29 2.06 -2.96
CA PHE A 320 -2.44 1.87 -3.85
C PHE A 320 -3.74 2.38 -3.23
N ASP A 321 -4.69 2.79 -4.07
CA ASP A 321 -6.12 2.79 -3.73
C ASP A 321 -6.70 1.40 -4.08
N TYR A 322 -7.76 0.96 -3.38
CA TYR A 322 -8.43 -0.32 -3.63
C TYR A 322 -7.50 -1.52 -3.96
N PRO A 323 -6.47 -1.82 -3.15
CA PRO A 323 -5.42 -2.79 -3.50
C PRO A 323 -5.91 -4.24 -3.62
N PHE A 324 -7.09 -4.55 -3.06
CA PHE A 324 -7.66 -5.89 -3.05
C PHE A 324 -8.58 -6.20 -4.24
N GLU A 325 -8.75 -5.25 -5.16
CA GLU A 325 -9.49 -5.51 -6.39
C GLU A 325 -8.87 -6.71 -7.12
N LYS A 326 -9.73 -7.65 -7.50
CA LYS A 326 -9.30 -8.94 -8.06
C LYS A 326 -9.53 -8.97 -9.56
N TYR A 327 -8.46 -9.26 -10.28
CA TYR A 327 -8.45 -9.39 -11.73
C TYR A 327 -8.29 -10.86 -12.10
N TYR A 328 -9.17 -11.37 -12.96
CA TYR A 328 -9.03 -12.74 -13.47
C TYR A 328 -7.94 -12.79 -14.53
N THR A 329 -7.10 -13.82 -14.47
CA THR A 329 -5.95 -13.97 -15.36
C THR A 329 -5.95 -15.31 -16.08
N THR A 330 -5.30 -15.35 -17.25
CA THR A 330 -5.22 -16.55 -18.10
C THR A 330 -4.58 -17.77 -17.43
N GLU A 331 -3.64 -17.57 -16.51
CA GLU A 331 -2.80 -18.65 -15.97
C GLU A 331 -2.81 -18.74 -14.43
N CYS A 332 -3.19 -17.66 -13.73
CA CYS A 332 -3.06 -17.56 -12.26
C CYS A 332 -4.41 -17.45 -11.54
N GLY A 333 -5.54 -17.54 -12.26
CA GLY A 333 -6.86 -17.27 -11.70
C GLY A 333 -6.99 -15.81 -11.26
N TYR A 334 -7.68 -15.55 -10.16
CA TYR A 334 -7.81 -14.21 -9.60
C TYR A 334 -6.53 -13.76 -8.88
N VAL A 335 -6.00 -12.60 -9.29
CA VAL A 335 -4.86 -11.94 -8.64
C VAL A 335 -5.22 -10.51 -8.26
N ASN A 336 -4.56 -9.98 -7.24
CA ASN A 336 -4.58 -8.55 -6.89
C ASN A 336 -3.13 -8.05 -6.73
N VAL A 337 -2.96 -6.74 -6.59
CA VAL A 337 -1.61 -6.15 -6.48
C VAL A 337 -0.92 -6.52 -5.17
N VAL A 338 -1.66 -6.77 -4.08
CA VAL A 338 -1.08 -7.18 -2.79
C VAL A 338 -0.35 -8.51 -2.90
N ASP A 339 -0.97 -9.50 -3.53
CA ASP A 339 -0.38 -10.83 -3.73
C ASP A 339 0.90 -10.77 -4.57
N ILE A 340 0.93 -9.90 -5.60
CA ILE A 340 2.11 -9.68 -6.44
C ILE A 340 3.25 -9.03 -5.65
N VAL A 341 2.95 -8.01 -4.84
CA VAL A 341 3.99 -7.30 -4.07
C VAL A 341 4.54 -8.18 -2.95
N ILE A 342 3.69 -8.92 -2.24
CA ILE A 342 4.13 -9.93 -1.27
C ILE A 342 4.98 -10.99 -1.97
N GLY A 343 4.49 -11.49 -3.11
CA GLY A 343 5.16 -12.51 -3.93
C GLY A 343 6.54 -12.10 -4.43
N ALA A 344 6.81 -10.81 -4.61
CA ALA A 344 8.12 -10.29 -5.00
C ALA A 344 9.23 -10.55 -3.96
N ASN A 345 8.88 -10.72 -2.68
CA ASN A 345 9.85 -11.00 -1.63
C ASN A 345 10.33 -12.46 -1.60
N THR A 346 9.50 -13.37 -2.11
CA THR A 346 9.72 -14.83 -2.05
C THR A 346 9.74 -15.49 -3.42
N PHE A 347 9.67 -14.70 -4.50
CA PHE A 347 9.49 -15.15 -5.90
C PHE A 347 8.30 -16.12 -6.06
N SER A 348 7.17 -15.81 -5.42
CA SER A 348 5.96 -16.64 -5.41
C SER A 348 4.70 -15.89 -5.88
N LYS A 349 3.53 -16.56 -5.90
CA LYS A 349 2.20 -15.97 -6.17
C LYS A 349 2.14 -15.10 -7.44
N GLY A 350 2.36 -15.68 -8.60
CA GLY A 350 2.21 -14.98 -9.90
C GLY A 350 3.36 -14.03 -10.23
N TYR A 351 4.17 -13.61 -9.25
CA TYR A 351 5.36 -12.81 -9.51
C TYR A 351 6.37 -13.61 -10.35
N GLY A 352 6.72 -13.09 -11.53
CA GLY A 352 7.58 -13.78 -12.51
C GLY A 352 6.87 -14.82 -13.38
N LYS A 353 5.57 -15.11 -13.15
CA LYS A 353 4.76 -15.92 -14.07
C LYS A 353 4.26 -15.05 -15.23
N ARG A 354 4.08 -15.67 -16.41
CA ARG A 354 3.41 -15.01 -17.54
C ARG A 354 1.91 -15.16 -17.42
N PHE A 355 1.16 -14.07 -17.48
CA PHE A 355 -0.30 -14.06 -17.49
C PHE A 355 -0.82 -12.77 -18.14
N ARG A 356 -2.11 -12.73 -18.47
CA ARG A 356 -2.82 -11.51 -18.88
C ARG A 356 -4.14 -11.42 -18.13
N ILE A 357 -4.57 -10.20 -17.82
CA ILE A 357 -5.92 -9.96 -17.30
C ILE A 357 -6.92 -10.19 -18.44
N THR A 358 -8.04 -10.84 -18.14
CA THR A 358 -9.09 -11.14 -19.13
C THR A 358 -10.45 -10.53 -18.77
N ASP A 359 -10.51 -9.75 -17.70
CA ASP A 359 -11.73 -9.12 -17.19
C ASP A 359 -11.54 -7.59 -17.20
N ASP A 360 -12.25 -6.90 -18.10
CA ASP A 360 -12.17 -5.44 -18.29
C ASP A 360 -13.10 -4.69 -17.32
N ARG A 361 -12.95 -4.92 -16.01
CA ARG A 361 -13.64 -4.12 -15.00
C ARG A 361 -12.82 -2.89 -14.64
N GLU A 362 -13.22 -1.72 -15.15
CA GLU A 362 -12.75 -0.44 -14.63
C GLU A 362 -13.46 -0.12 -13.30
N LEU A 363 -12.68 0.33 -12.30
CA LEU A 363 -13.10 0.64 -10.92
C LEU A 363 -13.77 2.01 -10.73
#